data_AF-D0VAM4-F1
#
_entry.id   AF-D0VAM4-F1
#
_cell.length_a   1.000
_cell.length_b   1.000
_cell.length_c   1.000
_cell.angle_alpha   90.00
_cell.angle_beta   90.00
_cell.angle_gamma   90.00
#
_symmetry.space_group_name_H-M   'P 1'
#
loop_
_entity.id
_entity.type
_entity.pdbx_description
1 polymer ?
#
loop_
_entity_poly.entity_id
_entity_poly.type
_entity_poly.pdbx_seq_one_letter_code
_entity_poly.pdbx_strand_id
1 'polypeptide(L)'
;GMDKMLIDTLGGITVSNDGATILDEMDVQHPIAKLMVEVAKAQDKEVGDGTTTAVVLTGELLKEAEKLLEKNIHPTIIVSGYKKAAEKAREILASKAIKVDLNDTETLKKVAATSMRSKAVAALRDYFADIAVKAVKQVAEVVNGKYVVDIDNIQIIKKKGGAFLDTQLIYGIVVDKEVVHPGMPKRVTNAKIALLDAPLEVEKTEIDAEIRISSPDQMHQFLEEEEKILRDMVEKIKESGANVVFCQ
;
A
#
# COMPACT_ATOMS: atom_id res chain seq x y z
N GLY A 1 21.51 -9.41 -3.52
CA GLY A 1 21.64 -10.82 -3.10
C GLY A 1 20.87 -11.70 -4.05
N MET A 2 20.87 -13.01 -3.84
CA MET A 2 19.98 -13.92 -4.56
C MET A 2 18.60 -13.93 -3.91
N ASP A 3 17.56 -14.04 -4.74
CA ASP A 3 16.17 -14.19 -4.28
C ASP A 3 15.98 -15.51 -3.55
N LYS A 4 15.02 -15.54 -2.63
CA LYS A 4 14.62 -16.72 -1.87
C LYS A 4 13.23 -17.14 -2.31
N MET A 5 13.10 -18.41 -2.65
CA MET A 5 11.82 -19.06 -2.87
C MET A 5 11.39 -19.70 -1.55
N LEU A 6 10.21 -19.32 -1.08
CA LEU A 6 9.57 -19.80 0.13
C LEU A 6 8.29 -20.54 -0.29
N ILE A 7 8.05 -21.67 0.37
CA ILE A 7 6.87 -22.50 0.13
C ILE A 7 6.13 -22.59 1.46
N ASP A 8 4.90 -22.09 1.49
CA ASP A 8 4.06 -22.16 2.68
C ASP A 8 3.52 -23.59 2.90
N THR A 9 2.83 -23.80 4.03
CA THR A 9 2.25 -25.11 4.37
C THR A 9 1.08 -25.52 3.47
N LEU A 10 0.47 -24.57 2.75
CA LEU A 10 -0.62 -24.76 1.80
C LEU A 10 -0.12 -24.94 0.34
N GLY A 11 1.20 -24.87 0.12
CA GLY A 11 1.84 -24.97 -1.19
C GLY A 11 1.89 -23.66 -2.00
N GLY A 12 1.55 -22.52 -1.40
CA GLY A 12 1.79 -21.20 -1.98
C GLY A 12 3.28 -20.91 -2.09
N ILE A 13 3.67 -20.33 -3.23
CA ILE A 13 5.08 -20.05 -3.55
C ILE A 13 5.29 -18.54 -3.57
N THR A 14 6.16 -18.06 -2.69
CA THR A 14 6.58 -16.66 -2.63
C THR A 14 8.07 -16.56 -2.98
N VAL A 15 8.40 -15.75 -3.99
CA VAL A 15 9.80 -15.47 -4.36
C VAL A 15 10.10 -14.02 -4.04
N SER A 16 11.02 -13.76 -3.12
CA SER A 16 11.37 -12.40 -2.69
C SER A 16 12.85 -12.23 -2.38
N ASN A 17 13.35 -11.01 -2.56
CA ASN A 17 14.65 -10.56 -2.05
C ASN A 17 14.51 -9.78 -0.75
N ASP A 18 13.30 -9.33 -0.41
CA ASP A 18 13.06 -8.44 0.71
C ASP A 18 13.15 -9.22 2.04
N GLY A 19 13.99 -8.70 2.94
CA GLY A 19 14.26 -9.33 4.23
C GLY A 19 13.03 -9.40 5.14
N ALA A 20 12.16 -8.39 5.12
CA ALA A 20 10.95 -8.39 5.94
C ALA A 20 9.97 -9.46 5.45
N THR A 21 9.68 -9.50 4.14
CA THR A 21 8.84 -10.54 3.52
C THR A 21 9.41 -11.94 3.79
N ILE A 22 10.71 -12.14 3.62
CA ILE A 22 11.33 -13.45 3.84
C ILE A 22 11.16 -13.91 5.30
N LEU A 23 11.39 -13.00 6.25
CA LEU A 23 11.31 -13.33 7.68
C LEU A 23 9.88 -13.53 8.17
N ASP A 24 8.90 -12.89 7.54
CA ASP A 24 7.48 -13.06 7.87
C ASP A 24 6.92 -14.39 7.36
N GLU A 25 7.31 -14.79 6.16
CA GLU A 25 6.93 -16.06 5.52
C GLU A 25 7.67 -17.27 6.12
N MET A 26 8.81 -17.04 6.78
CA MET A 26 9.53 -18.10 7.47
C MET A 26 8.84 -18.47 8.79
N ASP A 27 8.53 -19.76 8.98
CA ASP A 27 8.01 -20.28 10.25
C ASP A 27 9.10 -20.34 11.34
N VAL A 28 9.36 -19.21 11.97
CA VAL A 28 10.39 -19.06 13.01
C VAL A 28 9.84 -19.45 14.39
N GLN A 29 10.33 -20.58 14.91
CA GLN A 29 9.88 -21.11 16.21
C GLN A 29 10.56 -20.42 17.42
N HIS A 30 11.83 -20.06 17.31
CA HIS A 30 12.60 -19.55 18.45
C HIS A 30 12.16 -18.11 18.83
N PRO A 31 11.82 -17.82 20.10
CA PRO A 31 11.30 -16.50 20.51
C PRO A 31 12.24 -15.33 20.19
N ILE A 32 13.56 -15.50 20.36
CA ILE A 32 14.54 -14.46 20.01
C ILE A 32 14.61 -14.22 18.50
N ALA A 33 14.41 -15.25 17.69
CA ALA A 33 14.39 -15.09 16.24
C ALA A 33 13.10 -14.38 15.80
N LYS A 34 11.96 -14.56 16.50
CA LYS A 34 10.76 -13.72 16.31
C LYS A 34 11.02 -12.24 16.57
N LEU A 35 11.85 -11.89 17.56
CA LEU A 35 12.26 -10.50 17.77
C LEU A 35 13.04 -9.93 16.57
N MET A 36 13.81 -10.74 15.85
CA MET A 36 14.49 -10.31 14.63
C MET A 36 13.50 -10.03 13.48
N VAL A 37 12.41 -10.79 13.41
CA VAL A 37 11.30 -10.52 12.46
C VAL A 37 10.68 -9.15 12.76
N GLU A 38 10.41 -8.85 14.03
CA GLU A 38 9.86 -7.55 14.44
C GLU A 38 10.79 -6.38 14.12
N VAL A 39 12.11 -6.55 14.25
CA VAL A 39 13.09 -5.53 13.82
C VAL A 39 12.99 -5.27 12.32
N ALA A 40 12.87 -6.32 11.50
CA ALA A 40 12.72 -6.17 10.05
C ALA A 40 11.39 -5.46 9.69
N LYS A 41 10.28 -5.84 10.34
CA LYS A 41 8.96 -5.22 10.14
C LYS A 41 8.94 -3.75 10.52
N ALA A 42 9.55 -3.40 11.66
CA ALA A 42 9.65 -2.01 12.10
C ALA A 42 10.46 -1.16 11.10
N GLN A 43 11.57 -1.70 10.59
CA GLN A 43 12.39 -1.03 9.57
C GLN A 43 11.61 -0.84 8.25
N ASP A 44 10.85 -1.85 7.83
CA ASP A 44 10.03 -1.78 6.63
C ASP A 44 8.92 -0.73 6.76
N LYS A 45 8.22 -0.70 7.89
CA LYS A 45 7.13 0.26 8.13
C LYS A 45 7.59 1.71 8.19
N GLU A 46 8.73 1.98 8.83
CA GLU A 46 9.21 3.35 9.05
C GLU A 46 10.01 3.92 7.86
N VAL A 47 10.74 3.06 7.14
CA VAL A 47 11.68 3.49 6.09
C VAL A 47 11.43 2.82 4.73
N GLY A 48 10.93 1.59 4.71
CA GLY A 48 10.64 0.83 3.48
C GLY A 48 11.85 0.24 2.75
N ASP A 49 13.06 0.39 3.30
CA ASP A 49 14.29 -0.22 2.77
C ASP A 49 15.26 -0.54 3.92
N GLY A 50 16.24 -1.40 3.64
CA GLY A 50 17.28 -1.79 4.59
C GLY A 50 16.85 -2.84 5.61
N THR A 51 15.72 -3.53 5.39
CA THR A 51 15.19 -4.60 6.25
C THR A 51 16.24 -5.68 6.51
N THR A 52 16.90 -6.18 5.47
CA THR A 52 18.01 -7.14 5.59
C THR A 52 19.20 -6.57 6.35
N THR A 53 19.55 -5.31 6.10
CA THR A 53 20.69 -4.65 6.75
C THR A 53 20.48 -4.51 8.25
N ALA A 54 19.26 -4.14 8.67
CA ALA A 54 18.91 -4.03 10.10
C ALA A 54 19.07 -5.37 10.82
N VAL A 55 18.60 -6.46 10.20
CA VAL A 55 18.69 -7.82 10.76
C VAL A 55 20.15 -8.29 10.84
N VAL A 56 20.92 -8.13 9.76
CA VAL A 56 22.34 -8.54 9.73
C VAL A 56 23.16 -7.73 10.73
N LEU A 57 22.94 -6.41 10.81
CA LEU A 57 23.62 -5.55 11.77
C LEU A 57 23.30 -5.97 13.21
N THR A 58 22.05 -6.28 13.50
CA THR A 58 21.63 -6.77 14.83
C THR A 58 22.32 -8.08 15.18
N GLY A 59 22.40 -9.02 14.23
CA GLY A 59 23.11 -10.28 14.41
C GLY A 59 24.59 -10.09 14.74
N GLU A 60 25.29 -9.21 13.99
CA GLU A 60 26.72 -8.95 14.25
C GLU A 60 26.93 -8.22 15.58
N LEU A 61 26.06 -7.29 15.96
CA LEU A 61 26.12 -6.62 17.26
C LEU A 61 25.95 -7.60 18.44
N LEU A 62 25.08 -8.61 18.29
CA LEU A 62 24.91 -9.66 19.30
C LEU A 62 26.13 -10.56 19.40
N LYS A 63 26.74 -10.92 18.26
CA LYS A 63 27.98 -11.70 18.21
C LYS A 63 29.17 -10.97 18.84
N GLU A 64 29.29 -9.66 18.63
CA GLU A 64 30.30 -8.86 19.34
C GLU A 64 29.98 -8.70 20.83
N ALA A 65 28.70 -8.64 21.20
CA ALA A 65 28.30 -8.62 22.61
C ALA A 65 28.65 -9.92 23.33
N GLU A 66 28.52 -11.08 22.67
CA GLU A 66 28.94 -12.39 23.20
C GLU A 66 30.41 -12.39 23.62
N LYS A 67 31.31 -11.87 22.79
CA LYS A 67 32.75 -11.73 23.12
C LYS A 67 33.02 -10.84 24.34
N LEU A 68 32.17 -9.85 24.59
CA LEU A 68 32.26 -8.99 25.77
C LEU A 68 31.74 -9.71 27.03
N LEU A 69 30.69 -10.53 26.88
CA LEU A 69 30.18 -11.38 27.95
C LEU A 69 31.20 -12.44 28.37
N GLU A 70 31.91 -13.06 27.42
CA GLU A 70 33.01 -14.00 27.70
C GLU A 70 34.14 -13.36 28.51
N LYS A 71 34.32 -12.04 28.37
CA LYS A 71 35.27 -11.24 29.17
C LYS A 71 34.69 -10.79 30.52
N ASN A 72 33.56 -11.35 30.94
CA ASN A 72 32.84 -11.02 32.18
C ASN A 72 32.41 -9.54 32.28
N ILE A 73 32.15 -8.87 31.16
CA ILE A 73 31.57 -7.53 31.17
C ILE A 73 30.08 -7.63 31.45
N HIS A 74 29.58 -6.90 32.44
CA HIS A 74 28.17 -6.93 32.81
C HIS A 74 27.26 -6.46 31.66
N PRO A 75 26.17 -7.16 31.30
CA PRO A 75 25.29 -6.83 30.17
C PRO A 75 24.81 -5.37 30.15
N THR A 76 24.48 -4.81 31.32
CA THR A 76 24.06 -3.40 31.46
C THR A 76 25.10 -2.40 30.93
N ILE A 77 26.40 -2.70 31.08
CA ILE A 77 27.48 -1.85 30.57
C ILE A 77 27.52 -1.93 29.05
N ILE A 78 27.36 -3.13 28.47
CA ILE A 78 27.31 -3.34 27.02
C ILE A 78 26.14 -2.56 26.41
N VAL A 79 24.94 -2.69 26.99
CA VAL A 79 23.74 -1.96 26.55
C VAL A 79 23.95 -0.45 26.64
N SER A 80 24.53 0.05 27.73
CA SER A 80 24.85 1.48 27.88
C SER A 80 25.85 1.95 26.82
N GLY A 81 26.88 1.15 26.55
CA GLY A 81 27.86 1.41 25.50
C GLY A 81 27.23 1.47 24.11
N TYR A 82 26.36 0.52 23.77
CA TYR A 82 25.66 0.48 22.48
C TYR A 82 24.70 1.66 22.30
N LYS A 83 23.99 2.09 23.35
CA LYS A 83 23.15 3.30 23.30
C LYS A 83 23.97 4.54 22.97
N LYS A 84 25.10 4.75 23.65
CA LYS A 84 26.02 5.88 23.39
C LYS A 84 26.62 5.80 21.98
N ALA A 85 26.99 4.60 21.53
CA ALA A 85 27.51 4.40 20.18
C ALA A 85 26.45 4.71 19.11
N ALA A 86 25.19 4.30 19.32
CA ALA A 86 24.09 4.58 18.42
C ALA A 86 23.79 6.08 18.32
N GLU A 87 23.78 6.81 19.44
CA GLU A 87 23.65 8.28 19.44
C GLU A 87 24.78 8.93 18.64
N LYS A 88 26.03 8.52 18.89
CA LYS A 88 27.17 9.06 18.16
C LYS A 88 27.13 8.74 16.67
N ALA A 89 26.70 7.54 16.30
CA ALA A 89 26.52 7.14 14.91
C ALA A 89 25.50 8.04 14.20
N ARG A 90 24.37 8.36 14.87
CA ARG A 90 23.35 9.28 14.30
C ARG A 90 23.92 10.69 14.08
N GLU A 91 24.70 11.23 15.01
CA GLU A 91 25.36 12.52 14.83
C GLU A 91 26.28 12.53 13.60
N ILE A 92 27.10 11.48 13.46
CA ILE A 92 28.03 11.35 12.33
C ILE A 92 27.27 11.24 11.02
N LEU A 93 26.23 10.40 10.97
CA LEU A 93 25.36 10.26 9.79
C LEU A 93 24.69 11.58 9.42
N ALA A 94 24.19 12.34 10.39
CA ALA A 94 23.61 13.67 10.17
C ALA A 94 24.64 14.66 9.61
N SER A 95 25.90 14.63 10.10
CA SER A 95 26.98 15.49 9.60
C SER A 95 27.40 15.16 8.16
N LYS A 96 27.24 13.91 7.74
CA LYS A 96 27.58 13.40 6.41
C LYS A 96 26.39 13.39 5.45
N ALA A 97 25.19 13.70 5.92
CA ALA A 97 23.99 13.70 5.11
C ALA A 97 24.07 14.82 4.05
N ILE A 98 23.84 14.44 2.79
CA ILE A 98 23.80 15.38 1.68
C ILE A 98 22.36 15.85 1.54
N LYS A 99 22.12 17.16 1.68
CA LYS A 99 20.79 17.74 1.42
C LYS A 99 20.51 17.68 -0.08
N VAL A 100 19.34 17.16 -0.43
CA VAL A 100 18.87 17.04 -1.81
C VAL A 100 17.67 17.96 -1.99
N ASP A 101 17.61 18.66 -3.12
CA ASP A 101 16.42 19.40 -3.52
C ASP A 101 15.36 18.42 -4.05
N LEU A 102 14.15 18.50 -3.52
CA LEU A 102 13.04 17.64 -3.93
C LEU A 102 12.54 17.93 -5.34
N ASN A 103 12.90 19.10 -5.90
CA ASN A 103 12.64 19.41 -7.31
C ASN A 103 13.59 18.66 -8.25
N ASP A 104 14.76 18.23 -7.77
CA ASP A 104 15.73 17.48 -8.57
C ASP A 104 15.23 16.04 -8.84
N THR A 105 14.51 15.90 -9.95
CA THR A 105 14.01 14.61 -10.43
C THR A 105 15.13 13.61 -10.70
N GLU A 106 16.32 14.05 -11.13
CA GLU A 106 17.40 13.15 -11.50
C GLU A 106 18.01 12.49 -10.27
N THR A 107 18.21 13.25 -9.19
CA THR A 107 18.69 12.66 -7.94
C THR A 107 17.63 11.73 -7.33
N LEU A 108 16.34 12.11 -7.36
CA LEU A 108 15.26 11.22 -6.88
C LEU A 108 15.18 9.91 -7.68
N LYS A 109 15.34 9.97 -9.01
CA LYS A 109 15.40 8.76 -9.86
C LYS A 109 16.59 7.88 -9.50
N LYS A 110 17.77 8.47 -9.26
CA LYS A 110 18.95 7.71 -8.83
C LYS A 110 18.73 7.00 -7.48
N VAL A 111 18.07 7.66 -6.53
CA VAL A 111 17.72 7.06 -5.23
C VAL A 111 16.78 5.87 -5.44
N ALA A 112 15.69 6.05 -6.19
CA ALA A 112 14.73 4.99 -6.49
C ALA A 112 15.38 3.81 -7.24
N ALA A 113 16.18 4.10 -8.28
CA ALA A 113 16.90 3.08 -9.05
C ALA A 113 17.92 2.30 -8.19
N THR A 114 18.53 2.96 -7.21
CA THR A 114 19.48 2.32 -6.29
C THR A 114 18.76 1.31 -5.38
N SER A 115 17.59 1.65 -4.84
CA SER A 115 16.79 0.74 -4.00
C SER A 115 16.30 -0.49 -4.77
N MET A 116 16.03 -0.35 -6.08
CA MET A 116 15.57 -1.45 -6.93
C MET A 116 16.69 -2.37 -7.44
N ARG A 117 17.97 -2.02 -7.23
CA ARG A 117 19.11 -2.67 -7.87
C ARG A 117 19.29 -4.15 -7.49
N SER A 118 18.86 -4.56 -6.30
CA SER A 118 18.96 -5.93 -5.82
C SER A 118 17.70 -6.78 -6.04
N LYS A 119 16.63 -6.21 -6.62
CA LYS A 119 15.33 -6.86 -6.81
C LYS A 119 15.21 -7.45 -8.22
N ALA A 120 14.21 -8.32 -8.44
CA ALA A 120 13.96 -8.94 -9.74
C ALA A 120 13.80 -7.94 -10.91
N VAL A 121 13.35 -6.72 -10.61
CA VAL A 121 13.17 -5.63 -11.58
C VAL A 121 14.46 -4.84 -11.89
N ALA A 122 15.63 -5.30 -11.43
CA ALA A 122 16.90 -4.57 -11.56
C ALA A 122 17.28 -4.20 -13.00
N ALA A 123 16.91 -5.02 -13.98
CA ALA A 123 17.14 -4.77 -15.41
C ALA A 123 16.28 -3.61 -15.96
N LEU A 124 15.12 -3.36 -15.35
CA LEU A 124 14.14 -2.34 -15.75
C LEU A 124 14.03 -1.21 -14.72
N ARG A 125 15.02 -1.10 -13.82
CA ARG A 125 14.98 -0.17 -12.68
C ARG A 125 14.79 1.28 -13.10
N ASP A 126 15.37 1.70 -14.23
CA ASP A 126 15.31 3.09 -14.67
C ASP A 126 13.88 3.46 -15.11
N TYR A 127 13.17 2.51 -15.73
CA TYR A 127 11.76 2.65 -16.09
C TYR A 127 10.85 2.74 -14.85
N PHE A 128 11.02 1.82 -13.91
CA PHE A 128 10.23 1.83 -12.67
C PHE A 128 10.57 2.99 -11.74
N ALA A 129 11.83 3.44 -11.72
CA ALA A 129 12.25 4.62 -10.97
C ALA A 129 11.58 5.89 -11.50
N ASP A 130 11.47 6.03 -12.84
CA ASP A 130 10.77 7.16 -13.45
C ASP A 130 9.28 7.16 -13.08
N ILE A 131 8.62 6.01 -13.15
CA ILE A 131 7.21 5.83 -12.74
C ILE A 131 7.02 6.17 -11.26
N ALA A 132 7.86 5.62 -10.38
CA ALA A 132 7.75 5.82 -8.94
C ALA A 132 7.92 7.30 -8.56
N VAL A 133 8.93 7.98 -9.13
CA VAL A 133 9.16 9.41 -8.87
C VAL A 133 8.00 10.26 -9.38
N LYS A 134 7.44 9.96 -10.56
CA LYS A 134 6.27 10.67 -11.09
C LYS A 134 5.03 10.47 -10.21
N ALA A 135 4.77 9.24 -9.77
CA ALA A 135 3.66 8.93 -8.87
C ALA A 135 3.78 9.67 -7.54
N VAL A 136 4.94 9.61 -6.89
CA VAL A 136 5.20 10.29 -5.61
C VAL A 136 5.09 11.81 -5.75
N LYS A 137 5.62 12.39 -6.83
CA LYS A 137 5.49 13.84 -7.08
C LYS A 137 4.05 14.29 -7.29
N GLN A 138 3.20 13.43 -7.84
CA GLN A 138 1.79 13.74 -8.07
C GLN A 138 0.98 13.80 -6.77
N VAL A 139 1.32 12.95 -5.79
CA VAL A 139 0.61 12.89 -4.49
C VAL A 139 1.29 13.69 -3.39
N ALA A 140 2.48 14.25 -3.64
CA ALA A 140 3.23 15.02 -2.66
C ALA A 140 2.54 16.36 -2.38
N GLU A 141 2.15 16.57 -1.12
CA GLU A 141 1.54 17.82 -0.66
C GLU A 141 2.50 18.61 0.22
N VAL A 142 2.39 19.93 0.18
CA VAL A 142 3.17 20.82 1.06
C VAL A 142 2.30 21.21 2.25
N VAL A 143 2.51 20.53 3.38
CA VAL A 143 1.83 20.82 4.64
C VAL A 143 2.82 21.52 5.57
N ASN A 144 2.52 22.75 5.99
CA ASN A 144 3.38 23.55 6.88
C ASN A 144 4.82 23.72 6.38
N GLY A 145 5.00 23.87 5.05
CA GLY A 145 6.32 24.04 4.44
C GLY A 145 7.17 22.76 4.39
N LYS A 146 6.61 21.61 4.75
CA LYS A 146 7.23 20.28 4.59
C LYS A 146 6.44 19.47 3.58
N TYR A 147 7.15 18.69 2.79
CA TYR A 147 6.52 17.73 1.90
C TYR A 147 6.04 16.54 2.71
N VAL A 148 4.76 16.25 2.61
CA VAL A 148 4.13 15.05 3.17
C VAL A 148 3.59 14.25 2.00
N VAL A 149 3.92 12.96 1.98
CA VAL A 149 3.47 12.02 0.97
C VAL A 149 2.70 10.95 1.69
N ASP A 150 1.41 10.82 1.35
CA ASP A 150 0.64 9.67 1.75
C ASP A 150 0.75 8.60 0.66
N ILE A 151 1.30 7.44 1.02
CA ILE A 151 1.52 6.32 0.11
C ILE A 151 0.19 5.66 -0.26
N ASP A 152 -0.84 5.79 0.59
CA ASP A 152 -2.16 5.21 0.34
C ASP A 152 -2.86 5.88 -0.85
N ASN A 153 -2.45 7.10 -1.22
CA ASN A 153 -2.91 7.78 -2.43
C ASN A 153 -2.33 7.21 -3.73
N ILE A 154 -1.35 6.28 -3.65
CA ILE A 154 -0.77 5.61 -4.82
C ILE A 154 -1.32 4.19 -4.94
N GLN A 155 -2.28 4.01 -5.83
CA GLN A 155 -2.88 2.69 -6.07
C GLN A 155 -1.97 1.80 -6.94
N ILE A 156 -1.68 0.58 -6.46
CA ILE A 156 -0.94 -0.43 -7.21
C ILE A 156 -1.87 -1.59 -7.57
N ILE A 157 -2.31 -1.67 -8.82
CA ILE A 157 -3.12 -2.80 -9.33
C ILE A 157 -2.24 -3.75 -10.13
N LYS A 158 -2.26 -5.01 -9.74
CA LYS A 158 -1.53 -6.10 -10.41
C LYS A 158 -2.52 -6.90 -11.27
N LYS A 159 -2.32 -6.91 -12.58
CA LYS A 159 -3.04 -7.78 -13.52
C LYS A 159 -2.09 -8.79 -14.13
N LYS A 160 -2.54 -10.05 -14.23
CA LYS A 160 -1.77 -11.12 -14.86
C LYS A 160 -1.83 -10.95 -16.39
N GLY A 161 -0.70 -11.19 -17.05
CA GLY A 161 -0.54 -11.01 -18.50
C GLY A 161 0.37 -9.83 -18.83
N GLY A 162 0.85 -9.79 -20.08
CA GLY A 162 1.79 -8.77 -20.56
C GLY A 162 3.24 -8.95 -20.08
N ALA A 163 4.09 -8.01 -20.48
CA ALA A 163 5.48 -7.88 -20.02
C ALA A 163 5.59 -6.82 -18.92
N PHE A 164 6.69 -6.83 -18.16
CA PHE A 164 6.95 -5.79 -17.13
C PHE A 164 6.91 -4.37 -17.69
N LEU A 165 7.35 -4.19 -18.95
CA LEU A 165 7.35 -2.90 -19.64
C LEU A 165 5.94 -2.39 -20.00
N ASP A 166 4.92 -3.24 -19.96
CA ASP A 166 3.53 -2.82 -20.18
C ASP A 166 2.94 -2.13 -18.94
N THR A 167 3.67 -2.12 -17.82
CA THR A 167 3.28 -1.38 -16.61
C THR A 167 3.31 0.11 -16.91
N GLN A 168 2.23 0.83 -16.60
CA GLN A 168 2.12 2.26 -16.87
C GLN A 168 1.59 3.02 -15.66
N LEU A 169 2.01 4.28 -15.53
CA LEU A 169 1.43 5.21 -14.57
C LEU A 169 0.13 5.78 -15.12
N ILE A 170 -0.97 5.57 -14.40
CA ILE A 170 -2.28 6.13 -14.75
C ILE A 170 -2.53 7.34 -13.84
N TYR A 171 -2.73 8.50 -14.45
CA TYR A 171 -3.10 9.72 -13.71
C TYR A 171 -4.59 9.69 -13.38
N GLY A 172 -4.93 8.91 -12.34
CA GLY A 172 -6.29 8.67 -11.90
C GLY A 172 -6.37 7.41 -11.06
N ILE A 173 -7.56 6.84 -10.97
CA ILE A 173 -7.83 5.62 -10.21
C ILE A 173 -8.20 4.52 -11.19
N VAL A 174 -7.72 3.31 -10.94
CA VAL A 174 -8.16 2.12 -11.64
C VAL A 174 -9.10 1.37 -10.70
N VAL A 175 -10.30 1.08 -11.15
CA VAL A 175 -11.26 0.30 -10.35
C VAL A 175 -11.39 -1.06 -11.00
N ASP A 176 -11.10 -2.11 -10.23
CA ASP A 176 -11.25 -3.50 -10.68
C ASP A 176 -12.71 -3.95 -10.59
N LYS A 177 -13.58 -3.27 -11.35
CA LYS A 177 -15.01 -3.51 -11.43
C LYS A 177 -15.47 -3.42 -12.88
N GLU A 178 -16.60 -4.07 -13.14
CA GLU A 178 -17.25 -4.04 -14.44
C GLU A 178 -18.47 -3.12 -14.42
N VAL A 179 -18.89 -2.69 -15.61
CA VAL A 179 -20.13 -1.94 -15.77
C VAL A 179 -21.31 -2.87 -15.50
N VAL A 180 -22.20 -2.47 -14.60
CA VAL A 180 -23.30 -3.32 -14.09
C VAL A 180 -24.29 -3.77 -15.16
N HIS A 181 -24.54 -2.94 -16.18
CA HIS A 181 -25.54 -3.22 -17.21
C HIS A 181 -24.92 -3.18 -18.62
N PRO A 182 -25.16 -4.17 -19.49
CA PRO A 182 -24.52 -4.26 -20.82
C PRO A 182 -24.91 -3.12 -21.78
N GLY A 183 -26.06 -2.49 -21.54
CA GLY A 183 -26.54 -1.33 -22.30
C GLY A 183 -25.90 0.01 -21.90
N MET A 184 -25.11 0.05 -20.83
CA MET A 184 -24.39 1.26 -20.42
C MET A 184 -23.14 1.49 -21.28
N PRO A 185 -22.75 2.76 -21.50
CA PRO A 185 -21.58 3.07 -22.31
C PRO A 185 -20.31 2.55 -21.64
N LYS A 186 -19.49 1.80 -22.39
CA LYS A 186 -18.16 1.32 -21.92
C LYS A 186 -17.09 2.41 -21.92
N ARG A 187 -17.34 3.54 -22.58
CA ARG A 187 -16.42 4.68 -22.67
C ARG A 187 -17.20 5.98 -22.61
N VAL A 188 -16.83 6.84 -21.67
CA VAL A 188 -17.41 8.17 -21.50
C VAL A 188 -16.28 9.21 -21.57
N THR A 189 -16.41 10.21 -22.44
CA THR A 189 -15.49 11.35 -22.53
C THR A 189 -16.06 12.54 -21.77
N ASN A 190 -15.22 13.35 -21.11
CA ASN A 190 -15.64 14.44 -20.23
C ASN A 190 -16.62 13.96 -19.15
N ALA A 191 -16.19 12.92 -18.41
CA ALA A 191 -17.00 12.31 -17.38
C ALA A 191 -17.20 13.27 -16.18
N LYS A 192 -18.44 13.38 -15.71
CA LYS A 192 -18.85 13.96 -14.45
C LYS A 192 -19.19 12.80 -13.52
N ILE A 193 -18.28 12.54 -12.59
CA ILE A 193 -18.31 11.35 -11.73
C ILE A 193 -19.05 11.70 -10.44
N ALA A 194 -20.09 10.93 -10.12
CA ALA A 194 -20.74 10.95 -8.81
C ALA A 194 -20.27 9.75 -7.99
N LEU A 195 -19.96 9.99 -6.71
CA LEU A 195 -19.63 8.96 -5.74
C LEU A 195 -20.79 8.89 -4.74
N LEU A 196 -21.42 7.72 -4.62
CA LEU A 196 -22.54 7.47 -3.72
C LEU A 196 -22.11 6.44 -2.68
N ASP A 197 -22.21 6.82 -1.41
CA ASP A 197 -22.05 5.94 -0.26
C ASP A 197 -23.43 5.45 0.22
N ALA A 198 -24.29 5.10 -0.74
CA ALA A 198 -25.63 4.60 -0.47
C ALA A 198 -26.05 3.66 -1.61
N PRO A 199 -26.65 2.49 -1.32
CA PRO A 199 -27.08 1.57 -2.34
C PRO A 199 -28.26 2.13 -3.13
N LEU A 200 -28.29 1.86 -4.43
CA LEU A 200 -29.44 2.17 -5.29
C LEU A 200 -30.47 1.03 -5.24
N GLU A 201 -31.09 0.88 -4.07
CA GLU A 201 -32.13 -0.12 -3.81
C GLU A 201 -33.26 0.46 -2.96
N VAL A 202 -34.38 -0.25 -2.89
CA VAL A 202 -35.48 0.11 -1.99
C VAL A 202 -35.05 -0.19 -0.56
N GLU A 203 -34.80 0.86 0.23
CA GLU A 203 -34.38 0.72 1.62
C GLU A 203 -35.47 0.04 2.45
N LYS A 204 -35.07 -0.97 3.22
CA LYS A 204 -35.92 -1.56 4.25
C LYS A 204 -35.81 -0.70 5.51
N THR A 205 -36.93 -0.54 6.20
CA THR A 205 -36.95 0.16 7.48
C THR A 205 -36.09 -0.58 8.51
N GLU A 206 -35.35 0.17 9.34
CA GLU A 206 -34.56 -0.41 10.44
C GLU A 206 -35.43 -1.10 11.50
N ILE A 207 -36.70 -0.68 11.60
CA ILE A 207 -37.72 -1.31 12.45
C ILE A 207 -38.45 -2.35 11.61
N ASP A 208 -38.75 -3.51 12.21
CA ASP A 208 -39.56 -4.56 11.60
C ASP A 208 -40.91 -4.00 11.13
N ALA A 209 -41.03 -3.78 9.82
CA ALA A 209 -42.25 -3.34 9.17
C ALA A 209 -42.74 -4.45 8.25
N GLU A 210 -43.96 -4.94 8.50
CA GLU A 210 -44.64 -5.89 7.62
C GLU A 210 -45.72 -5.19 6.82
N ILE A 211 -45.68 -5.38 5.51
CA ILE A 211 -46.70 -4.86 4.59
C ILE A 211 -47.80 -5.91 4.46
N ARG A 212 -49.02 -5.58 4.89
CA ARG A 212 -50.20 -6.45 4.77
C ARG A 212 -51.06 -6.04 3.58
N ILE A 213 -51.00 -6.85 2.52
CA ILE A 213 -51.79 -6.64 1.31
C ILE A 213 -53.16 -7.31 1.48
N SER A 214 -54.24 -6.53 1.33
CA SER A 214 -55.62 -7.00 1.51
C SER A 214 -56.44 -7.09 0.22
N SER A 215 -55.93 -6.54 -0.89
CA SER A 215 -56.55 -6.64 -2.22
C SER A 215 -55.51 -6.73 -3.34
N PRO A 216 -55.88 -7.29 -4.51
CA PRO A 216 -54.99 -7.30 -5.69
C PRO A 216 -54.56 -5.90 -6.15
N ASP A 217 -55.43 -4.90 -6.03
CA ASP A 217 -55.11 -3.51 -6.42
C ASP A 217 -53.99 -2.90 -5.56
N GLN A 218 -53.97 -3.23 -4.26
CA GLN A 218 -52.91 -2.79 -3.35
C GLN A 218 -51.56 -3.39 -3.71
N MET A 219 -51.54 -4.61 -4.25
CA MET A 219 -50.30 -5.24 -4.73
C MET A 219 -49.72 -4.49 -5.92
N HIS A 220 -50.56 -4.07 -6.87
CA HIS A 220 -50.13 -3.28 -8.01
C HIS A 220 -49.61 -1.89 -7.59
N GLN A 221 -50.34 -1.19 -6.72
CA GLN A 221 -49.91 0.12 -6.21
C GLN A 221 -48.56 0.06 -5.46
N PHE A 222 -48.33 -1.02 -4.71
CA PHE A 222 -47.06 -1.21 -4.00
C PHE A 222 -45.88 -1.36 -4.97
N LEU A 223 -46.03 -2.20 -6.02
CA LEU A 223 -44.99 -2.38 -7.04
C LEU A 223 -44.70 -1.08 -7.81
N GLU A 224 -45.74 -0.28 -8.09
CA GLU A 224 -45.58 1.03 -8.75
C GLU A 224 -44.82 2.03 -7.86
N GLU A 225 -45.09 2.06 -6.55
CA GLU A 225 -44.36 2.94 -5.63
C GLU A 225 -42.90 2.49 -5.43
N GLU A 226 -42.60 1.18 -5.40
CA GLU A 226 -41.21 0.68 -5.40
C GLU A 226 -40.45 1.12 -6.66
N GLU A 227 -41.07 0.98 -7.84
CA GLU A 227 -40.47 1.42 -9.11
C GLU A 227 -40.25 2.93 -9.13
N LYS A 228 -41.21 3.70 -8.61
CA LYS A 228 -41.14 5.16 -8.54
C LYS A 228 -40.03 5.64 -7.60
N ILE A 229 -39.84 5.00 -6.44
CA ILE A 229 -38.74 5.34 -5.53
C ILE A 229 -37.39 5.18 -6.25
N LEU A 230 -37.17 4.06 -6.93
CA LEU A 230 -35.93 3.83 -7.70
C LEU A 230 -35.78 4.83 -8.84
N ARG A 231 -36.87 5.14 -9.53
CA ARG A 231 -36.88 6.12 -10.62
C ARG A 231 -36.52 7.52 -10.13
N ASP A 232 -37.07 7.95 -9.01
CA ASP A 232 -36.80 9.25 -8.39
C ASP A 232 -35.32 9.36 -7.97
N MET A 233 -34.72 8.27 -7.45
CA MET A 233 -33.29 8.22 -7.15
C MET A 233 -32.44 8.44 -8.42
N VAL A 234 -32.77 7.74 -9.51
CA VAL A 234 -32.05 7.87 -10.79
C VAL A 234 -32.28 9.24 -11.42
N GLU A 235 -33.47 9.81 -11.32
CA GLU A 235 -33.78 11.15 -11.83
C GLU A 235 -32.96 12.22 -11.10
N LYS A 236 -32.81 12.15 -9.77
CA LYS A 236 -31.92 13.04 -9.00
C LYS A 236 -30.47 12.97 -9.47
N ILE A 237 -29.96 11.76 -9.74
CA ILE A 237 -28.62 11.57 -10.29
C ILE A 237 -28.51 12.24 -11.66
N LYS A 238 -29.51 12.06 -12.52
CA LYS A 238 -29.54 12.65 -13.85
C LYS A 238 -29.59 14.18 -13.81
N GLU A 239 -30.36 14.75 -12.88
CA GLU A 239 -30.46 16.20 -12.65
C GLU A 239 -29.13 16.82 -12.20
N SER A 240 -28.32 16.10 -11.43
CA SER A 240 -26.97 16.54 -11.07
C SER A 240 -26.04 16.70 -12.29
N GLY A 241 -26.41 16.12 -13.44
CA GLY A 241 -25.62 16.09 -14.66
C GLY A 241 -24.46 15.10 -14.62
N ALA A 242 -24.40 14.22 -13.63
CA ALA A 242 -23.44 13.11 -13.58
C ALA A 242 -23.70 12.15 -14.74
N ASN A 243 -22.62 11.67 -15.36
CA ASN A 243 -22.67 10.69 -16.46
C ASN A 243 -21.92 9.39 -16.15
N VAL A 244 -21.22 9.34 -15.01
CA VAL A 244 -20.60 8.14 -14.43
C VAL A 244 -20.92 8.15 -12.94
N VAL A 245 -21.33 7.01 -12.40
CA VAL A 245 -21.67 6.88 -10.98
C VAL A 245 -20.94 5.67 -10.42
N PHE A 246 -20.25 5.87 -9.30
CA PHE A 246 -19.77 4.79 -8.45
C PHE A 246 -20.66 4.74 -7.22
N CYS A 247 -21.26 3.57 -7.00
CA CYS A 247 -22.03 3.24 -5.82
C CYS A 247 -21.20 2.27 -4.99
N GLN A 248 -21.11 2.50 -3.69
CA GLN A 248 -20.49 1.57 -2.74
C GLN A 248 -21.33 0.30 -2.58
#